data_AF-A0A3B0MRI5-F1
#
_entry.id   AF-A0A3B0MRI5-F1
#
_cell.length_a   1.000
_cell.length_b   1.000
_cell.length_c   1.000
_cell.angle_alpha   90.00
_cell.angle_beta   90.00
_cell.angle_gamma   90.00
#
_symmetry.space_group_name_H-M   'P 1'
#
loop_
_entity.id
_entity.type
_entity.pdbx_description
1 polymer ?
#
loop_
_entity_poly.entity_id
_entity_poly.type
_entity_poly.pdbx_seq_one_letter_code
_entity_poly.pdbx_strand_id
1 'polypeptide(L)'
;MSLDAPKALGQNLGSEEFPVEWEDGEADLFWILDDLHCPNPLSPMFFDIGGWWLTCDHMFRRFGTPFASDWVAKNVNGYLYTAALPARAGLHAEATEYQSRYVPRVPRNADYAEKIGPYMGAVLPHYAENFLDWWNDRILPEIKRNFAYIDGFDKDGASLTALAVLLEDMIDIHDRHWKIHWMLNFSQFSSTLTLNGAIDEFKPDAKPDLKGRLQSSVKDRNWDSVEALWQMKEIIKGSDTLKAAFEAETASGVMEALRSSDEGRKLISEQIDPYLEEFGHKALWSHETMFPLWIENPAPAIEAVRGYLLTDYDFPATLRGVEEDLNAAIAECMEGVEGEARDKLKAALDGSLKMNPLTPDHHFYIDQGTNARLRTVLLAVGRKFVDADIIDDPEDIMFLRYTSSTPKPESSRVL
;
A
#
# COMPACT_ATOMS: atom_id res chain seq x y z
N MET A 1 -13.13 -38.99 -3.39
CA MET A 1 -12.05 -39.34 -2.44
C MET A 1 -12.18 -38.39 -1.28
N SER A 2 -12.43 -38.90 -0.07
CA SER A 2 -12.33 -38.11 1.15
C SER A 2 -10.88 -37.64 1.23
N LEU A 3 -10.61 -36.35 1.07
CA LEU A 3 -9.34 -35.80 1.53
C LEU A 3 -9.38 -35.98 3.04
N ASP A 4 -8.55 -36.89 3.57
CA ASP A 4 -8.34 -36.99 5.01
C ASP A 4 -8.11 -35.58 5.57
N ALA A 5 -8.69 -35.30 6.74
CA ALA A 5 -8.52 -34.00 7.37
C ALA A 5 -7.02 -33.66 7.42
N PRO A 6 -6.61 -32.47 6.95
CA PRO A 6 -5.20 -32.13 6.85
C PRO A 6 -4.53 -32.30 8.22
N LYS A 7 -3.56 -33.21 8.28
CA LYS A 7 -2.76 -33.44 9.48
C LYS A 7 -1.66 -32.39 9.52
N ALA A 8 -1.53 -31.67 10.64
CA ALA A 8 -0.41 -30.75 10.85
C ALA A 8 0.92 -31.51 10.68
N LEU A 9 1.79 -30.99 9.81
CA LEU A 9 3.11 -31.57 9.55
C LEU A 9 4.11 -31.27 10.69
N GLY A 10 3.85 -30.20 11.44
CA GLY A 10 4.58 -29.76 12.62
C GLY A 10 3.88 -28.56 13.24
N GLN A 11 4.22 -28.24 14.48
CA GLN A 11 3.71 -27.07 15.18
C GLN A 11 4.88 -26.43 15.93
N ASN A 12 5.06 -25.12 15.77
CA ASN A 12 6.00 -24.33 16.53
C ASN A 12 5.22 -23.21 17.22
N LEU A 13 5.10 -23.30 18.54
CA LEU A 13 4.37 -22.34 19.38
C LEU A 13 5.30 -21.34 20.08
N GLY A 14 6.55 -21.26 19.64
CA GLY A 14 7.61 -20.51 20.31
C GLY A 14 8.51 -21.38 21.17
N SER A 15 9.54 -20.75 21.72
CA SER A 15 10.55 -21.34 22.61
C SER A 15 11.06 -20.29 23.60
N GLU A 16 11.93 -20.66 24.54
CA GLU A 16 12.59 -19.66 25.42
C GLU A 16 13.44 -18.64 24.63
N GLU A 17 14.06 -19.06 23.52
CA GLU A 17 14.86 -18.19 22.65
C GLU A 17 14.01 -17.36 21.68
N PHE A 18 12.76 -17.76 21.46
CA PHE A 18 11.79 -17.06 20.61
C PHE A 18 10.40 -17.15 21.25
N PRO A 19 10.15 -16.37 22.32
CA PRO A 19 8.90 -16.45 23.05
C PRO A 19 7.75 -15.93 22.18
N VAL A 20 6.61 -16.60 22.27
CA VAL A 20 5.34 -16.17 21.65
C VAL A 20 4.24 -16.33 22.69
N GLU A 21 3.54 -15.24 22.96
CA GLU A 21 2.34 -15.25 23.81
C GLU A 21 1.13 -15.50 22.93
N TRP A 22 0.29 -16.47 23.26
CA TRP A 22 -0.90 -16.82 22.49
C TRP A 22 -2.16 -16.53 23.28
N GLU A 23 -3.06 -15.73 22.70
CA GLU A 23 -4.41 -15.55 23.22
C GLU A 23 -5.30 -16.76 22.85
N ASP A 24 -6.51 -16.81 23.42
CA ASP A 24 -7.43 -17.93 23.21
C ASP A 24 -7.68 -18.19 21.71
N GLY A 25 -7.46 -19.43 21.28
CA GLY A 25 -7.61 -19.88 19.89
C GLY A 25 -6.57 -19.37 18.87
N GLU A 26 -5.64 -18.47 19.22
CA GLU A 26 -4.62 -17.99 18.26
C GLU A 26 -3.65 -19.08 17.83
N ALA A 27 -3.21 -19.94 18.76
CA ALA A 27 -2.23 -21.00 18.53
C ALA A 27 -2.73 -22.09 17.55
N ASP A 28 -4.04 -22.12 17.27
CA ASP A 28 -4.69 -23.04 16.34
C ASP A 28 -4.76 -22.49 14.90
N LEU A 29 -4.41 -21.22 14.69
CA LEU A 29 -4.40 -20.58 13.37
C LEU A 29 -3.08 -20.84 12.63
N PHE A 30 -3.13 -20.68 11.30
CA PHE A 30 -1.93 -20.76 10.45
C PHE A 30 -1.34 -19.36 10.25
N TRP A 31 -0.30 -19.05 11.02
CA TRP A 31 0.38 -17.77 11.00
C TRP A 31 1.50 -17.72 9.96
N ILE A 32 1.57 -16.63 9.20
CA ILE A 32 2.55 -16.37 8.16
C ILE A 32 3.27 -15.07 8.50
N LEU A 33 4.60 -15.06 8.42
CA LEU A 33 5.40 -13.82 8.47
C LEU A 33 5.10 -13.01 7.20
N ASP A 34 4.64 -11.77 7.36
CA ASP A 34 4.50 -10.85 6.23
C ASP A 34 5.81 -10.10 5.99
N ASP A 35 6.71 -10.70 5.21
CA ASP A 35 7.96 -10.08 4.77
C ASP A 35 7.82 -9.36 3.42
N LEU A 36 6.63 -9.41 2.80
CA LEU A 36 6.35 -8.77 1.53
C LEU A 36 6.05 -7.28 1.71
N HIS A 37 5.13 -6.96 2.62
CA HIS A 37 4.68 -5.60 2.91
C HIS A 37 5.44 -5.01 4.10
N CYS A 38 5.75 -5.83 5.11
CA CYS A 38 6.36 -5.41 6.37
C CYS A 38 7.68 -6.15 6.66
N PRO A 39 8.73 -6.01 5.80
CA PRO A 39 9.98 -6.76 5.94
C PRO A 39 10.83 -6.39 7.17
N ASN A 40 10.50 -5.28 7.85
CA ASN A 40 11.24 -4.76 8.99
C ASN A 40 10.37 -4.79 10.26
N PRO A 41 11.00 -4.71 11.45
CA PRO A 41 10.25 -4.51 12.69
C PRO A 41 9.34 -3.28 12.61
N LEU A 42 8.10 -3.44 13.07
CA LEU A 42 7.08 -2.40 13.06
C LEU A 42 7.14 -1.53 14.30
N SER A 43 6.85 -0.23 14.13
CA SER A 43 6.61 0.65 15.25
C SER A 43 5.30 0.27 15.98
N PRO A 44 5.25 0.36 17.31
CA PRO A 44 4.03 0.13 18.09
C PRO A 44 2.82 0.93 17.60
N MET A 45 3.01 2.20 17.25
CA MET A 45 1.92 3.06 16.76
C MET A 45 1.39 2.56 15.40
N PHE A 46 2.28 2.27 14.45
CA PHE A 46 1.85 1.75 13.15
C PHE A 46 1.10 0.43 13.28
N PHE A 47 1.56 -0.48 14.15
CA PHE A 47 0.85 -1.74 14.38
C PHE A 47 -0.58 -1.52 14.92
N ASP A 48 -0.79 -0.51 15.75
CA ASP A 48 -2.08 -0.29 16.40
C ASP A 48 -3.12 0.34 15.46
N ILE A 49 -2.70 1.26 14.57
CA ILE A 49 -3.63 2.10 13.78
C ILE A 49 -3.31 2.23 12.29
N GLY A 50 -2.12 1.81 11.85
CA GLY A 50 -1.64 1.99 10.47
C GLY A 50 -1.73 0.73 9.61
N GLY A 51 -1.99 -0.43 10.22
CA GLY A 51 -1.94 -1.73 9.58
C GLY A 51 -3.06 -1.99 8.57
N TRP A 52 -2.71 -2.60 7.43
CA TRP A 52 -3.67 -3.00 6.39
C TRP A 52 -4.66 -4.06 6.87
N TRP A 53 -4.27 -4.85 7.88
CA TRP A 53 -5.07 -5.93 8.47
C TRP A 53 -6.32 -5.45 9.17
N LEU A 54 -6.34 -4.20 9.65
CA LEU A 54 -7.47 -3.60 10.39
C LEU A 54 -8.77 -3.51 9.58
N THR A 55 -8.72 -3.79 8.28
CA THR A 55 -9.88 -3.71 7.38
C THR A 55 -10.08 -4.96 6.53
N CYS A 56 -9.34 -6.04 6.78
CA CYS A 56 -9.47 -7.27 5.99
C CYS A 56 -10.84 -7.94 6.16
N ASP A 57 -11.48 -7.82 7.33
CA ASP A 57 -12.86 -8.27 7.56
C ASP A 57 -13.84 -7.71 6.51
N HIS A 58 -13.61 -6.45 6.09
CA HIS A 58 -14.40 -5.77 5.07
C HIS A 58 -14.29 -6.49 3.74
N MET A 59 -13.09 -6.88 3.32
CA MET A 59 -12.86 -7.59 2.07
C MET A 59 -13.71 -8.87 2.02
N PHE A 60 -13.53 -9.75 3.01
CA PHE A 60 -14.20 -11.05 3.03
C PHE A 60 -15.73 -10.91 3.16
N ARG A 61 -16.20 -9.98 4.00
CA ARG A 61 -17.65 -9.72 4.16
C ARG A 61 -18.27 -9.09 2.92
N ARG A 62 -17.57 -8.19 2.24
CA ARG A 62 -18.08 -7.46 1.07
C ARG A 62 -18.24 -8.37 -0.15
N PHE A 63 -17.25 -9.22 -0.38
CA PHE A 63 -17.23 -10.14 -1.51
C PHE A 63 -17.84 -11.51 -1.21
N GLY A 64 -18.09 -11.84 0.06
CA GLY A 64 -18.70 -13.10 0.45
C GLY A 64 -17.80 -14.29 0.11
N THR A 65 -16.58 -14.28 0.62
CA THR A 65 -15.58 -15.31 0.32
C THR A 65 -15.92 -16.64 0.98
N PRO A 66 -15.81 -17.78 0.26
CA PRO A 66 -16.12 -19.10 0.82
C PRO A 66 -14.95 -19.77 1.54
N PHE A 67 -13.74 -19.22 1.41
CA PHE A 67 -12.51 -19.82 1.93
C PHE A 67 -12.00 -19.16 3.21
N ALA A 68 -12.16 -17.85 3.36
CA ALA A 68 -11.79 -17.10 4.54
C ALA A 68 -12.88 -16.09 4.91
N SER A 69 -12.96 -15.69 6.19
CA SER A 69 -13.98 -14.75 6.68
C SER A 69 -13.40 -13.54 7.42
N ASP A 70 -12.13 -13.61 7.78
CA ASP A 70 -11.38 -12.53 8.42
C ASP A 70 -9.87 -12.76 8.26
N TRP A 71 -9.03 -11.77 8.56
CA TRP A 71 -7.57 -11.89 8.54
C TRP A 71 -6.96 -11.01 9.61
N VAL A 72 -6.36 -11.66 10.61
CA VAL A 72 -5.84 -11.01 11.81
C VAL A 72 -4.34 -10.87 11.76
N ALA A 73 -3.82 -9.98 12.60
CA ALA A 73 -2.40 -9.74 12.78
C ALA A 73 -1.95 -9.97 14.23
N LYS A 74 -0.66 -10.28 14.37
CA LYS A 74 0.05 -10.40 15.63
C LYS A 74 1.47 -9.87 15.45
N ASN A 75 1.92 -9.05 16.38
CA ASN A 75 3.31 -8.63 16.44
C ASN A 75 4.09 -9.64 17.29
N VAL A 76 5.05 -10.35 16.69
CA VAL A 76 5.92 -11.29 17.39
C VAL A 76 7.35 -10.80 17.25
N ASN A 77 7.96 -10.41 18.37
CA ASN A 77 9.33 -9.90 18.43
C ASN A 77 9.61 -8.74 17.44
N GLY A 78 8.62 -7.86 17.24
CA GLY A 78 8.70 -6.70 16.34
C GLY A 78 8.15 -6.97 14.95
N TYR A 79 8.00 -8.22 14.54
CA TYR A 79 7.61 -8.58 13.17
C TYR A 79 6.12 -8.87 13.04
N LEU A 80 5.56 -8.54 11.88
CA LEU A 80 4.17 -8.79 11.54
C LEU A 80 3.97 -10.25 11.13
N TYR A 81 3.18 -10.96 11.93
CA TYR A 81 2.59 -12.23 11.55
C TYR A 81 1.11 -12.02 11.29
N THR A 82 0.57 -12.69 10.28
CA THR A 82 -0.85 -12.62 9.98
C THR A 82 -1.45 -14.00 9.75
N ALA A 83 -2.75 -14.14 9.99
CA ALA A 83 -3.47 -15.39 9.79
C ALA A 83 -4.84 -15.10 9.15
N ALA A 84 -5.08 -15.67 7.97
CA ALA A 84 -6.41 -15.67 7.36
C ALA A 84 -7.27 -16.75 8.04
N LEU A 85 -8.43 -16.35 8.58
CA LEU A 85 -9.34 -17.25 9.26
C LEU A 85 -10.20 -18.00 8.25
N PRO A 86 -10.19 -19.34 8.24
CA PRO A 86 -11.08 -20.12 7.40
C PRO A 86 -12.55 -19.73 7.61
N ALA A 87 -13.33 -19.67 6.53
CA ALA A 87 -14.77 -19.39 6.57
C ALA A 87 -15.59 -20.58 7.11
N ARG A 88 -15.25 -21.03 8.34
CA ARG A 88 -15.75 -22.25 8.98
C ARG A 88 -16.49 -21.92 10.26
N ALA A 89 -17.70 -22.44 10.37
CA ALA A 89 -18.48 -22.28 11.60
C ALA A 89 -17.83 -22.97 12.81
N GLY A 90 -17.96 -22.31 13.96
CA GLY A 90 -17.45 -22.81 15.24
C GLY A 90 -15.94 -22.63 15.45
N LEU A 91 -15.22 -22.00 14.52
CA LEU A 91 -13.86 -21.53 14.77
C LEU A 91 -13.90 -20.39 15.79
N HIS A 92 -13.02 -20.41 16.77
CA HIS A 92 -12.88 -19.32 17.75
C HIS A 92 -11.41 -18.95 17.85
N ALA A 93 -11.14 -17.65 17.84
CA ALA A 93 -9.85 -17.06 18.17
C ALA A 93 -10.11 -15.66 18.73
N GLU A 94 -9.23 -15.21 19.61
CA GLU A 94 -9.06 -13.81 19.97
C GLU A 94 -7.99 -13.18 19.07
N ALA A 95 -8.07 -11.86 18.95
CA ALA A 95 -7.11 -11.03 18.24
C ALA A 95 -7.10 -9.64 18.90
N THR A 96 -6.26 -8.74 18.40
CA THR A 96 -6.17 -7.37 18.90
C THR A 96 -6.28 -6.36 17.76
N GLU A 97 -7.13 -5.35 17.95
CA GLU A 97 -7.20 -4.15 17.09
C GLU A 97 -7.28 -2.92 18.00
N TYR A 98 -6.56 -1.85 17.69
CA TYR A 98 -6.55 -0.62 18.49
C TYR A 98 -6.25 -0.87 19.99
N GLN A 99 -5.36 -1.83 20.29
CA GLN A 99 -5.04 -2.29 21.66
C GLN A 99 -6.24 -2.84 22.45
N SER A 100 -7.31 -3.21 21.77
CA SER A 100 -8.53 -3.77 22.34
C SER A 100 -8.76 -5.19 21.84
N ARG A 101 -9.42 -6.00 22.68
CA ARG A 101 -9.82 -7.36 22.32
C ARG A 101 -10.73 -7.32 21.09
N TYR A 102 -10.33 -8.02 20.06
CA TYR A 102 -11.09 -8.27 18.85
C TYR A 102 -11.45 -9.76 18.77
N VAL A 103 -12.68 -10.07 18.35
CA VAL A 103 -13.09 -11.45 18.03
C VAL A 103 -13.39 -11.48 16.54
N PRO A 104 -12.56 -12.17 15.75
CA PRO A 104 -12.70 -12.17 14.30
C PRO A 104 -14.02 -12.72 13.80
N ARG A 105 -14.43 -12.25 12.62
CA ARG A 105 -15.66 -12.70 11.99
C ARG A 105 -15.50 -14.13 11.50
N VAL A 106 -16.37 -15.00 12.01
CA VAL A 106 -16.56 -16.36 11.53
C VAL A 106 -18.02 -16.62 11.22
N PRO A 107 -18.35 -17.42 10.18
CA PRO A 107 -19.74 -17.76 9.89
C PRO A 107 -20.37 -18.53 11.05
N ARG A 108 -21.67 -18.33 11.28
CA ARG A 108 -22.43 -19.18 12.23
C ARG A 108 -22.91 -20.49 11.61
N ASN A 109 -23.17 -20.48 10.30
CA ASN A 109 -23.75 -21.62 9.60
C ASN A 109 -22.65 -22.45 8.94
N ALA A 110 -22.70 -23.77 9.13
CA ALA A 110 -21.71 -24.69 8.56
C ALA A 110 -21.74 -24.75 7.01
N ASP A 111 -22.87 -24.38 6.41
CA ASP A 111 -23.08 -24.34 4.95
C ASP A 111 -22.76 -22.97 4.32
N TYR A 112 -22.18 -22.02 5.08
CA TYR A 112 -21.85 -20.68 4.59
C TYR A 112 -20.98 -20.73 3.34
N ALA A 113 -19.88 -21.48 3.36
CA ALA A 113 -18.93 -21.55 2.25
C ALA A 113 -19.60 -22.02 0.94
N GLU A 114 -20.46 -23.04 1.01
CA GLU A 114 -21.21 -23.56 -0.14
C GLU A 114 -22.19 -22.51 -0.70
N LYS A 115 -22.87 -21.78 0.19
CA LYS A 115 -23.92 -20.82 -0.19
C LYS A 115 -23.37 -19.48 -0.68
N ILE A 116 -22.24 -19.03 -0.15
CA ILE A 116 -21.70 -17.70 -0.44
C ILE A 116 -20.83 -17.68 -1.69
N GLY A 117 -20.19 -18.81 -2.05
CA GLY A 117 -19.33 -18.90 -3.23
C GLY A 117 -19.96 -18.36 -4.53
N PRO A 118 -21.23 -18.69 -4.86
CA PRO A 118 -21.91 -18.14 -6.04
C PRO A 118 -22.05 -16.61 -6.01
N TYR A 119 -22.21 -15.99 -4.84
CA TYR A 119 -22.27 -14.53 -4.71
C TYR A 119 -20.92 -13.91 -5.06
N MET A 120 -19.81 -14.43 -4.53
CA MET A 120 -18.47 -13.97 -4.89
C MET A 120 -18.23 -14.06 -6.40
N GLY A 121 -18.57 -15.20 -7.01
CA GLY A 121 -18.42 -15.42 -8.44
C GLY A 121 -19.25 -14.48 -9.32
N ALA A 122 -20.38 -13.97 -8.82
CA ALA A 122 -21.20 -12.99 -9.53
C ALA A 122 -20.72 -11.54 -9.31
N VAL A 123 -20.29 -11.21 -8.11
CA VAL A 123 -20.02 -9.82 -7.69
C VAL A 123 -18.60 -9.39 -8.07
N LEU A 124 -17.60 -10.23 -7.85
CA LEU A 124 -16.20 -9.87 -8.05
C LEU A 124 -15.88 -9.47 -9.51
N PRO A 125 -16.38 -10.17 -10.55
CA PRO A 125 -16.20 -9.73 -11.93
C PRO A 125 -16.86 -8.39 -12.23
N HIS A 126 -18.03 -8.12 -11.63
CA HIS A 126 -18.70 -6.83 -11.79
C HIS A 126 -17.89 -5.68 -11.20
N TYR A 127 -17.21 -5.91 -10.07
CA TYR A 127 -16.27 -4.91 -9.55
C TYR A 127 -15.13 -4.67 -10.53
N ALA A 128 -14.46 -5.71 -11.01
CA ALA A 128 -13.33 -5.55 -11.91
C ALA A 128 -13.70 -4.87 -13.24
N GLU A 129 -14.88 -5.18 -13.79
CA GLU A 129 -15.37 -4.55 -15.02
C GLU A 129 -15.56 -3.04 -14.89
N ASN A 130 -16.00 -2.58 -13.70
CA ASN A 130 -16.47 -1.21 -13.48
C ASN A 130 -15.52 -0.37 -12.59
N PHE A 131 -14.46 -0.98 -12.04
CA PHE A 131 -13.66 -0.32 -11.00
C PHE A 131 -12.98 0.93 -11.49
N LEU A 132 -12.47 0.94 -12.73
CA LEU A 132 -11.78 2.09 -13.30
C LEU A 132 -12.71 3.30 -13.41
N ASP A 133 -13.96 3.10 -13.80
CA ASP A 133 -14.95 4.19 -13.86
C ASP A 133 -15.27 4.69 -12.46
N TRP A 134 -15.49 3.78 -11.50
CA TRP A 134 -15.74 4.15 -10.10
C TRP A 134 -14.53 4.84 -9.46
N TRP A 135 -13.32 4.44 -9.84
CA TRP A 135 -12.08 5.07 -9.44
C TRP A 135 -12.08 6.53 -9.85
N ASN A 136 -12.24 6.80 -11.14
CA ASN A 136 -12.18 8.14 -11.70
C ASN A 136 -13.33 9.04 -11.20
N ASP A 137 -14.56 8.52 -11.16
CA ASP A 137 -15.75 9.35 -10.96
C ASP A 137 -16.14 9.54 -9.51
N ARG A 138 -15.74 8.63 -8.62
CA ARG A 138 -16.22 8.59 -7.23
C ARG A 138 -15.12 8.44 -6.19
N ILE A 139 -14.27 7.42 -6.33
CA ILE A 139 -13.32 7.02 -5.29
C ILE A 139 -12.10 7.96 -5.25
N LEU A 140 -11.47 8.24 -6.38
CA LEU A 140 -10.33 9.16 -6.43
C LEU A 140 -10.73 10.59 -5.99
N PRO A 141 -11.89 11.14 -6.41
CA PRO A 141 -12.38 12.40 -5.86
C PRO A 141 -12.62 12.37 -4.34
N GLU A 142 -13.06 11.23 -3.78
CA GLU A 142 -13.21 11.05 -2.33
C GLU A 142 -11.85 11.11 -1.63
N ILE A 143 -10.87 10.33 -2.09
CA ILE A 143 -9.51 10.31 -1.55
C ILE A 143 -8.86 11.70 -1.60
N LYS A 144 -8.96 12.40 -2.74
CA LYS A 144 -8.39 13.74 -2.90
C LYS A 144 -9.02 14.77 -1.96
N ARG A 145 -10.33 14.67 -1.67
CA ARG A 145 -10.97 15.54 -0.67
C ARG A 145 -10.46 15.26 0.74
N ASN A 146 -10.28 13.99 1.08
CA ASN A 146 -9.71 13.60 2.37
C ASN A 146 -8.28 14.14 2.51
N PHE A 147 -7.47 14.06 1.46
CA PHE A 147 -6.12 14.64 1.44
C PHE A 147 -6.13 16.15 1.59
N ALA A 148 -6.97 16.86 0.83
CA ALA A 148 -7.10 18.31 0.98
C ALA A 148 -7.51 18.73 2.41
N TYR A 149 -8.37 17.95 3.09
CA TYR A 149 -8.73 18.18 4.48
C TYR A 149 -7.53 18.03 5.42
N ILE A 150 -6.82 16.89 5.34
CA ILE A 150 -5.68 16.63 6.22
C ILE A 150 -4.55 17.61 5.93
N ASP A 151 -4.19 17.82 4.66
CA ASP A 151 -3.07 18.67 4.26
C ASP A 151 -3.34 20.15 4.60
N GLY A 152 -4.59 20.60 4.44
CA GLY A 152 -5.02 21.98 4.73
C GLY A 152 -5.26 22.31 6.21
N PHE A 153 -5.23 21.32 7.11
CA PHE A 153 -5.40 21.56 8.54
C PHE A 153 -4.15 22.23 9.14
N ASP A 154 -4.34 23.36 9.86
CA ASP A 154 -3.29 24.07 10.60
C ASP A 154 -2.83 23.28 11.83
N LYS A 155 -1.97 22.30 11.59
CA LYS A 155 -1.44 21.38 12.62
C LYS A 155 -0.55 22.08 13.63
N ASP A 156 0.17 23.12 13.22
CA ASP A 156 1.12 23.82 14.09
C ASP A 156 0.40 24.75 15.06
N GLY A 157 -0.62 25.48 14.58
CA GLY A 157 -1.46 26.37 15.39
C GLY A 157 -2.50 25.65 16.25
N ALA A 158 -2.80 24.38 15.96
CA ALA A 158 -3.82 23.61 16.67
C ALA A 158 -3.46 23.32 18.14
N SER A 159 -4.49 23.19 18.98
CA SER A 159 -4.37 22.65 20.34
C SER A 159 -4.20 21.13 20.31
N LEU A 160 -3.66 20.54 21.38
CA LEU A 160 -3.56 19.08 21.49
C LEU A 160 -4.93 18.38 21.35
N THR A 161 -5.99 18.94 21.95
CA THR A 161 -7.35 18.40 21.80
C THR A 161 -7.84 18.43 20.35
N ALA A 162 -7.53 19.50 19.61
CA ALA A 162 -7.90 19.58 18.19
C ALA A 162 -7.11 18.57 17.35
N LEU A 163 -5.83 18.33 17.67
CA LEU A 163 -5.02 17.30 17.01
C LEU A 163 -5.47 15.88 17.36
N ALA A 164 -5.96 15.63 18.58
CA ALA A 164 -6.55 14.35 18.95
C ALA A 164 -7.83 14.07 18.12
N VAL A 165 -8.68 15.07 17.90
CA VAL A 165 -9.84 14.94 17.00
C VAL A 165 -9.38 14.69 15.55
N LEU A 166 -8.36 15.41 15.08
CA LEU A 166 -7.81 15.19 13.74
C LEU A 166 -7.21 13.78 13.59
N LEU A 167 -6.62 13.21 14.64
CA LEU A 167 -6.09 11.85 14.62
C LEU A 167 -7.22 10.83 14.43
N GLU A 168 -8.33 10.98 15.14
CA GLU A 168 -9.51 10.12 14.93
C GLU A 168 -10.07 10.27 13.51
N ASP A 169 -10.20 11.50 12.99
CA ASP A 169 -10.60 11.73 11.60
C ASP A 169 -9.63 11.06 10.61
N MET A 170 -8.33 11.09 10.90
CA MET A 170 -7.30 10.45 10.09
C MET A 170 -7.39 8.91 10.15
N ILE A 171 -7.72 8.34 11.31
CA ILE A 171 -7.96 6.90 11.47
C ILE A 171 -9.21 6.48 10.66
N ASP A 172 -10.29 7.27 10.70
CA ASP A 172 -11.50 7.03 9.90
C ASP A 172 -11.20 7.11 8.38
N ILE A 173 -10.37 8.08 7.97
CA ILE A 173 -9.91 8.20 6.58
C ILE A 173 -9.04 7.01 6.19
N HIS A 174 -8.12 6.59 7.05
CA HIS A 174 -7.25 5.43 6.84
C HIS A 174 -8.08 4.16 6.66
N ASP A 175 -9.00 3.87 7.59
CA ASP A 175 -9.94 2.75 7.49
C ASP A 175 -10.72 2.78 6.16
N ARG A 176 -11.25 3.94 5.78
CA ARG A 176 -12.00 4.09 4.53
C ARG A 176 -11.13 3.82 3.30
N HIS A 177 -9.92 4.35 3.27
CA HIS A 177 -8.97 4.17 2.17
C HIS A 177 -8.52 2.72 2.06
N TRP A 178 -8.23 2.04 3.17
CA TRP A 178 -7.85 0.63 3.14
C TRP A 178 -9.02 -0.29 2.75
N LYS A 179 -10.26 0.05 3.11
CA LYS A 179 -11.44 -0.65 2.55
C LYS A 179 -11.53 -0.47 1.03
N ILE A 180 -11.18 0.69 0.49
CA ILE A 180 -11.08 0.92 -0.97
C ILE A 180 -9.95 0.08 -1.56
N HIS A 181 -8.78 0.04 -0.92
CA HIS A 181 -7.65 -0.80 -1.33
C HIS A 181 -8.12 -2.25 -1.50
N TRP A 182 -8.80 -2.83 -0.50
CA TRP A 182 -9.29 -4.21 -0.59
C TRP A 182 -10.35 -4.44 -1.67
N MET A 183 -11.20 -3.45 -1.90
CA MET A 183 -12.15 -3.51 -3.01
C MET A 183 -11.41 -3.62 -4.36
N LEU A 184 -10.36 -2.83 -4.55
CA LEU A 184 -9.59 -2.77 -5.80
C LEU A 184 -8.69 -4.00 -5.95
N ASN A 185 -7.86 -4.26 -4.95
CA ASN A 185 -6.85 -5.31 -4.95
C ASN A 185 -7.48 -6.69 -5.22
N PHE A 186 -8.57 -7.03 -4.54
CA PHE A 186 -9.20 -8.33 -4.74
C PHE A 186 -9.87 -8.46 -6.11
N SER A 187 -10.44 -7.36 -6.64
CA SER A 187 -11.02 -7.32 -7.98
C SER A 187 -9.95 -7.48 -9.07
N GLN A 188 -8.82 -6.79 -8.90
CA GLN A 188 -7.67 -6.91 -9.78
C GLN A 188 -7.12 -8.34 -9.76
N PHE A 189 -6.84 -8.88 -8.58
CA PHE A 189 -6.32 -10.23 -8.42
C PHE A 189 -7.21 -11.26 -9.13
N SER A 190 -8.54 -11.12 -8.99
CA SER A 190 -9.51 -11.97 -9.69
C SER A 190 -9.42 -11.85 -11.22
N SER A 191 -9.29 -10.64 -11.77
CA SER A 191 -9.14 -10.44 -13.21
C SER A 191 -7.84 -11.03 -13.74
N THR A 192 -6.72 -10.85 -13.01
CA THR A 192 -5.43 -11.46 -13.37
C THR A 192 -5.52 -12.98 -13.36
N LEU A 193 -6.15 -13.59 -12.34
CA LEU A 193 -6.36 -15.05 -12.30
C LEU A 193 -7.26 -15.54 -13.43
N THR A 194 -8.30 -14.78 -13.78
CA THR A 194 -9.22 -15.11 -14.88
C THR A 194 -8.48 -15.12 -16.21
N LEU A 195 -7.66 -14.11 -16.47
CA LEU A 195 -6.80 -14.07 -17.67
C LEU A 195 -5.79 -15.22 -17.66
N ASN A 196 -5.12 -15.47 -16.54
CA ASN A 196 -4.14 -16.55 -16.43
C ASN A 196 -4.78 -17.92 -16.73
N GLY A 197 -5.98 -18.19 -16.19
CA GLY A 197 -6.73 -19.40 -16.48
C GLY A 197 -7.14 -19.52 -17.95
N ALA A 198 -7.60 -18.43 -18.56
CA ALA A 198 -7.93 -18.41 -19.99
C ALA A 198 -6.69 -18.64 -20.88
N ILE A 199 -5.53 -18.10 -20.50
CA ILE A 199 -4.25 -18.38 -21.17
C ILE A 199 -3.89 -19.85 -21.02
N ASP A 200 -3.97 -20.42 -19.81
CA ASP A 200 -3.65 -21.84 -19.59
C ASP A 200 -4.57 -22.78 -20.40
N GLU A 201 -5.85 -22.41 -20.55
CA GLU A 201 -6.83 -23.18 -21.32
C GLU A 201 -6.64 -23.06 -22.83
N PHE A 202 -6.48 -21.84 -23.36
CA PHE A 202 -6.50 -21.58 -24.80
C PHE A 202 -5.11 -21.40 -25.43
N LYS A 203 -4.07 -21.25 -24.61
CA LYS A 203 -2.66 -21.06 -24.99
C LYS A 203 -1.73 -21.89 -24.07
N PRO A 204 -1.90 -23.22 -23.99
CA PRO A 204 -1.10 -24.06 -23.07
C PRO A 204 0.41 -24.02 -23.34
N ASP A 205 0.82 -23.67 -24.57
CA ASP A 205 2.22 -23.51 -24.97
C ASP A 205 2.71 -22.04 -24.93
N ALA A 206 1.98 -21.14 -24.25
CA ALA A 206 2.39 -19.76 -24.07
C ALA A 206 3.77 -19.66 -23.41
N LYS A 207 4.53 -18.63 -23.78
CA LYS A 207 5.81 -18.37 -23.13
C LYS A 207 5.62 -18.05 -21.64
N PRO A 208 6.54 -18.46 -20.75
CA PRO A 208 6.39 -18.26 -19.31
C PRO A 208 6.23 -16.79 -18.88
N ASP A 209 6.78 -15.85 -19.64
CA ASP A 209 6.78 -14.42 -19.37
C ASP A 209 5.52 -13.69 -19.87
N LEU A 210 4.71 -14.30 -20.73
CA LEU A 210 3.54 -13.67 -21.35
C LEU A 210 2.59 -13.08 -20.30
N LYS A 211 2.27 -13.86 -19.27
CA LYS A 211 1.35 -13.46 -18.19
C LYS A 211 1.85 -12.19 -17.50
N GLY A 212 3.15 -12.10 -17.22
CA GLY A 212 3.76 -10.93 -16.58
C GLY A 212 3.76 -9.69 -17.48
N ARG A 213 4.11 -9.85 -18.77
CA ARG A 213 4.11 -8.74 -19.75
C ARG A 213 2.74 -8.10 -19.90
N LEU A 214 1.67 -8.89 -19.80
CA LEU A 214 0.27 -8.43 -19.86
C LEU A 214 -0.19 -7.65 -18.62
N GLN A 215 0.56 -7.63 -17.52
CA GLN A 215 0.23 -6.85 -16.31
C GLN A 215 0.79 -5.42 -16.35
N SER A 216 1.52 -5.04 -17.40
CA SER A 216 2.11 -3.71 -17.53
C SER A 216 1.05 -2.61 -17.68
N SER A 217 1.34 -1.44 -17.12
CA SER A 217 0.57 -0.20 -17.30
C SER A 217 1.42 0.83 -18.05
N VAL A 218 0.77 1.63 -18.89
CA VAL A 218 1.38 2.73 -19.67
C VAL A 218 0.82 4.10 -19.27
N LYS A 219 -0.07 4.15 -18.27
CA LYS A 219 -0.70 5.38 -17.82
C LYS A 219 -1.09 5.24 -16.35
N ASP A 220 -0.30 5.81 -15.47
CA ASP A 220 -0.52 5.80 -14.02
C ASP A 220 0.36 6.83 -13.32
N ARG A 221 0.14 7.03 -12.02
CA ARG A 221 0.84 8.01 -11.19
C ARG A 221 2.35 7.76 -11.06
N ASN A 222 2.83 6.53 -11.24
CA ASN A 222 4.27 6.27 -11.22
C ASN A 222 4.93 6.85 -12.47
N TRP A 223 4.31 6.68 -13.64
CA TRP A 223 4.79 7.32 -14.86
C TRP A 223 4.78 8.85 -14.77
N ASP A 224 3.75 9.45 -14.17
CA ASP A 224 3.71 10.90 -13.94
C ASP A 224 4.91 11.37 -13.07
N SER A 225 5.25 10.61 -12.02
CA SER A 225 6.43 10.90 -11.18
C SER A 225 7.74 10.76 -11.96
N VAL A 226 7.88 9.71 -12.77
CA VAL A 226 9.09 9.46 -13.58
C VAL A 226 9.27 10.57 -14.63
N GLU A 227 8.18 10.97 -15.29
CA GLU A 227 8.18 12.06 -16.26
C GLU A 227 8.64 13.37 -15.61
N ALA A 228 8.09 13.73 -14.44
CA ALA A 228 8.46 14.96 -13.74
C ALA A 228 9.96 14.99 -13.37
N LEU A 229 10.50 13.86 -12.88
CA LEU A 229 11.94 13.73 -12.60
C LEU A 229 12.79 13.85 -13.87
N TRP A 230 12.33 13.27 -14.98
CA TRP A 230 13.00 13.39 -16.27
C TRP A 230 12.96 14.82 -16.82
N GLN A 231 11.84 15.52 -16.72
CA GLN A 231 11.74 16.94 -17.12
C GLN A 231 12.70 17.81 -16.32
N MET A 232 12.81 17.59 -15.00
CA MET A 232 13.82 18.24 -14.16
C MET A 232 15.25 17.96 -14.65
N LYS A 233 15.54 16.70 -14.99
CA LYS A 233 16.83 16.31 -15.57
C LYS A 233 17.13 17.10 -16.86
N GLU A 234 16.18 17.23 -17.78
CA GLU A 234 16.37 17.96 -19.03
C GLU A 234 16.64 19.46 -18.81
N ILE A 235 15.95 20.09 -17.85
CA ILE A 235 16.21 21.48 -17.45
C ILE A 235 17.65 21.63 -16.94
N ILE A 236 18.09 20.73 -16.07
CA ILE A 236 19.45 20.76 -15.51
C ILE A 236 20.49 20.57 -16.61
N LYS A 237 20.30 19.58 -17.49
CA LYS A 237 21.21 19.30 -18.62
C LYS A 237 21.45 20.53 -19.52
N GLY A 238 20.45 21.40 -19.64
CA GLY A 238 20.48 22.65 -20.39
C GLY A 238 21.20 23.82 -19.73
N SER A 239 21.62 23.74 -18.47
CA SER A 239 22.33 24.81 -17.75
C SER A 239 23.66 24.33 -17.15
N ASP A 240 24.76 25.01 -17.50
CA ASP A 240 26.07 24.74 -16.88
C ASP A 240 26.08 25.03 -15.38
N THR A 241 25.34 26.05 -14.94
CA THR A 241 25.17 26.40 -13.51
C THR A 241 24.49 25.27 -12.74
N LEU A 242 23.39 24.73 -13.29
CA LEU A 242 22.64 23.66 -12.63
C LEU A 242 23.41 22.34 -12.67
N LYS A 243 24.10 22.02 -13.77
CA LYS A 243 24.98 20.85 -13.84
C LYS A 243 26.06 20.91 -12.77
N ALA A 244 26.75 22.04 -12.63
CA ALA A 244 27.77 22.23 -11.61
C ALA A 244 27.21 22.04 -10.18
N ALA A 245 25.98 22.47 -9.91
CA ALA A 245 25.33 22.22 -8.62
C ALA A 245 25.14 20.72 -8.35
N PHE A 246 24.81 19.93 -9.38
CA PHE A 246 24.61 18.47 -9.27
C PHE A 246 25.92 17.66 -9.20
N GLU A 247 27.09 18.29 -9.36
CA GLU A 247 28.41 17.68 -9.14
C GLU A 247 28.76 17.52 -7.65
N ALA A 248 28.02 18.17 -6.74
CA ALA A 248 28.21 18.00 -5.31
C ALA A 248 28.02 16.53 -4.88
N GLU A 249 28.83 16.06 -3.93
CA GLU A 249 28.88 14.63 -3.54
C GLU A 249 27.59 14.11 -2.88
N THR A 250 26.80 14.99 -2.26
CA THR A 250 25.61 14.60 -1.49
C THR A 250 24.39 15.41 -1.93
N ALA A 251 23.19 14.84 -1.78
CA ALA A 251 21.95 15.58 -2.03
C ALA A 251 21.87 16.91 -1.25
N SER A 252 22.32 16.93 0.00
CA SER A 252 22.39 18.16 0.80
C SER A 252 23.32 19.20 0.17
N GLY A 253 24.48 18.78 -0.34
CA GLY A 253 25.41 19.65 -1.07
C GLY A 253 24.80 20.19 -2.36
N VAL A 254 24.03 19.38 -3.10
CA VAL A 254 23.28 19.84 -4.28
C VAL A 254 22.28 20.92 -3.89
N MET A 255 21.49 20.70 -2.85
CA MET A 255 20.50 21.68 -2.40
C MET A 255 21.16 22.99 -1.93
N GLU A 256 22.31 22.93 -1.27
CA GLU A 256 23.10 24.11 -0.91
C GLU A 256 23.60 24.87 -2.15
N ALA A 257 24.18 24.14 -3.12
CA ALA A 257 24.66 24.72 -4.37
C ALA A 257 23.52 25.37 -5.18
N LEU A 258 22.36 24.72 -5.27
CA LEU A 258 21.18 25.27 -5.93
C LEU A 258 20.72 26.58 -5.26
N ARG A 259 20.65 26.60 -3.93
CA ARG A 259 20.26 27.81 -3.16
C ARG A 259 21.21 28.99 -3.38
N SER A 260 22.46 28.74 -3.77
CA SER A 260 23.47 29.78 -3.99
C SER A 260 23.31 30.57 -5.30
N SER A 261 22.49 30.09 -6.24
CA SER A 261 22.29 30.73 -7.56
C SER A 261 20.84 31.11 -7.83
N ASP A 262 20.61 32.12 -8.69
CA ASP A 262 19.24 32.49 -9.12
C ASP A 262 18.57 31.36 -9.91
N GLU A 263 19.31 30.71 -10.81
CA GLU A 263 18.83 29.56 -11.58
C GLU A 263 18.47 28.38 -10.68
N GLY A 264 19.30 28.07 -9.69
CA GLY A 264 19.05 26.98 -8.75
C GLY A 264 17.88 27.27 -7.82
N ARG A 265 17.73 28.51 -7.32
CA ARG A 265 16.54 28.92 -6.56
C ARG A 265 15.26 28.78 -7.39
N LYS A 266 15.31 29.12 -8.67
CA LYS A 266 14.20 28.94 -9.61
C LYS A 266 13.87 27.46 -9.83
N LEU A 267 14.89 26.60 -10.01
CA LEU A 267 14.69 25.15 -10.12
C LEU A 267 14.01 24.59 -8.86
N ILE A 268 14.41 25.05 -7.68
CA ILE A 268 13.79 24.64 -6.41
C ILE A 268 12.30 25.01 -6.42
N SER A 269 11.97 26.30 -6.57
CA SER A 269 10.60 26.77 -6.42
C SER A 269 9.65 26.33 -7.54
N GLU A 270 10.16 26.16 -8.77
CA GLU A 270 9.32 25.85 -9.93
C GLU A 270 9.29 24.37 -10.28
N GLN A 271 10.19 23.54 -9.75
CA GLN A 271 10.27 22.12 -10.12
C GLN A 271 10.39 21.19 -8.92
N ILE A 272 11.37 21.39 -8.04
CA ILE A 272 11.61 20.47 -6.91
C ILE A 272 10.47 20.55 -5.88
N ASP A 273 10.11 21.75 -5.44
CA ASP A 273 9.05 21.93 -4.44
C ASP A 273 7.70 21.40 -4.96
N PRO A 274 7.24 21.75 -6.18
CA PRO A 274 6.02 21.15 -6.74
C PRO A 274 6.07 19.64 -6.90
N TYR A 275 7.24 19.07 -7.26
CA TYR A 275 7.40 17.62 -7.32
C TYR A 275 7.23 16.97 -5.94
N LEU A 276 7.82 17.56 -4.90
CA LEU A 276 7.73 17.05 -3.54
C LEU A 276 6.32 17.22 -2.96
N GLU A 277 5.63 18.31 -3.27
CA GLU A 277 4.23 18.52 -2.88
C GLU A 277 3.32 17.45 -3.49
N GLU A 278 3.51 17.09 -4.77
CA GLU A 278 2.65 16.10 -5.41
C GLU A 278 3.09 14.64 -5.11
N PHE A 279 4.39 14.34 -5.21
CA PHE A 279 4.92 12.98 -5.19
C PHE A 279 5.78 12.65 -3.96
N GLY A 280 5.97 13.61 -3.04
CA GLY A 280 6.82 13.47 -1.86
C GLY A 280 6.13 12.90 -0.63
N HIS A 281 4.81 12.68 -0.69
CA HIS A 281 4.02 12.01 0.35
C HIS A 281 4.23 10.49 0.36
N LYS A 282 5.49 10.05 0.46
CA LYS A 282 5.91 8.65 0.52
C LYS A 282 7.21 8.52 1.30
N ALA A 283 7.39 7.39 1.97
CA ALA A 283 8.63 6.99 2.60
C ALA A 283 9.31 5.87 1.80
N LEU A 284 10.52 5.45 2.21
CA LEU A 284 11.17 4.26 1.65
C LEU A 284 10.33 2.99 1.89
N TRP A 285 9.72 2.88 3.07
CA TRP A 285 8.82 1.81 3.46
C TRP A 285 7.44 2.40 3.75
N SER A 286 6.49 2.18 2.85
CA SER A 286 5.16 2.81 2.90
C SER A 286 4.25 2.25 4.00
N HIS A 287 4.46 1.00 4.42
CA HIS A 287 3.71 0.35 5.50
C HIS A 287 4.40 0.57 6.86
N GLU A 288 4.74 1.81 7.15
CA GLU A 288 5.30 2.26 8.42
C GLU A 288 5.21 3.79 8.49
N THR A 289 5.02 4.35 9.69
CA THR A 289 4.99 5.80 9.92
C THR A 289 6.27 6.36 10.53
N MET A 290 7.23 5.53 10.96
CA MET A 290 8.49 5.99 11.55
C MET A 290 9.51 6.56 10.55
N PHE A 291 9.37 6.28 9.26
CA PHE A 291 10.34 6.73 8.25
C PHE A 291 10.02 8.13 7.72
N PRO A 292 11.04 9.00 7.53
CA PRO A 292 10.85 10.30 6.90
C PRO A 292 10.26 10.21 5.49
N LEU A 293 9.36 11.14 5.19
CA LEU A 293 8.79 11.34 3.87
C LEU A 293 9.79 12.05 2.96
N TRP A 294 9.63 11.88 1.65
CA TRP A 294 10.46 12.60 0.68
C TRP A 294 10.25 14.12 0.74
N ILE A 295 9.04 14.57 1.09
CA ILE A 295 8.77 16.00 1.32
C ILE A 295 9.49 16.54 2.58
N GLU A 296 9.78 15.68 3.57
CA GLU A 296 10.56 16.04 4.77
C GLU A 296 12.06 15.99 4.49
N ASN A 297 12.50 15.01 3.69
CA ASN A 297 13.88 14.86 3.24
C ASN A 297 13.93 14.64 1.73
N PRO A 298 14.28 15.67 0.92
CA PRO A 298 14.23 15.58 -0.53
C PRO A 298 15.35 14.74 -1.14
N ALA A 299 16.29 14.22 -0.35
CA ALA A 299 17.45 13.51 -0.85
C ALA A 299 17.13 12.40 -1.86
N PRO A 300 16.13 11.52 -1.65
CA PRO A 300 15.79 10.48 -2.63
C PRO A 300 15.38 11.05 -4.00
N ALA A 301 14.65 12.16 -4.04
CA ALA A 301 14.25 12.80 -5.30
C ALA A 301 15.47 13.41 -6.01
N ILE A 302 16.36 14.07 -5.27
CA ILE A 302 17.60 14.63 -5.81
C ILE A 302 18.52 13.55 -6.37
N GLU A 303 18.67 12.43 -5.65
CA GLU A 303 19.46 11.29 -6.11
C GLU A 303 18.83 10.62 -7.35
N ALA A 304 17.50 10.56 -7.44
CA ALA A 304 16.83 10.05 -8.65
C ALA A 304 17.13 10.93 -9.87
N VAL A 305 17.05 12.26 -9.74
CA VAL A 305 17.41 13.20 -10.81
C VAL A 305 18.89 13.07 -11.18
N ARG A 306 19.78 12.94 -10.20
CA ARG A 306 21.21 12.70 -10.45
C ARG A 306 21.43 11.39 -11.23
N GLY A 307 20.74 10.32 -10.86
CA GLY A 307 20.77 9.06 -11.60
C GLY A 307 20.37 9.26 -13.06
N TYR A 308 19.29 10.00 -13.33
CA TYR A 308 18.83 10.29 -14.68
C TYR A 308 19.82 11.14 -15.48
N LEU A 309 20.53 12.06 -14.84
CA LEU A 309 21.61 12.84 -15.48
C LEU A 309 22.78 11.94 -15.88
N LEU A 310 23.20 11.05 -14.98
CA LEU A 310 24.34 10.16 -15.20
C LEU A 310 24.09 9.15 -16.33
N THR A 311 22.88 8.60 -16.40
CA THR A 311 22.53 7.60 -17.42
C THR A 311 21.96 8.21 -18.70
N ASP A 312 21.80 9.53 -18.74
CA ASP A 312 21.00 10.25 -19.74
C ASP A 312 19.64 9.58 -20.00
N TYR A 313 18.91 9.28 -18.90
CA TYR A 313 17.66 8.52 -18.97
C TYR A 313 16.65 9.15 -19.94
N ASP A 314 16.06 8.35 -20.83
CA ASP A 314 15.07 8.77 -21.82
C ASP A 314 13.70 8.19 -21.44
N PHE A 315 12.91 8.99 -20.74
CA PHE A 315 11.55 8.63 -20.35
C PHE A 315 10.66 8.31 -21.56
N PRO A 316 10.57 9.18 -22.59
CA PRO A 316 9.77 8.89 -23.78
C PRO A 316 10.13 7.57 -24.47
N ALA A 317 11.42 7.23 -24.59
CA ALA A 317 11.84 5.96 -25.16
C ALA A 317 11.48 4.76 -24.28
N THR A 318 11.64 4.90 -22.96
CA THR A 318 11.28 3.83 -22.01
C THR A 318 9.79 3.53 -22.04
N LEU A 319 8.94 4.57 -21.98
CA LEU A 319 7.49 4.41 -22.04
C LEU A 319 7.04 3.77 -23.36
N ARG A 320 7.59 4.21 -24.50
CA ARG A 320 7.34 3.58 -25.80
C ARG A 320 7.71 2.11 -25.82
N GLY A 321 8.86 1.74 -25.23
CA GLY A 321 9.28 0.35 -25.15
C GLY A 321 8.31 -0.53 -24.35
N VAL A 322 7.77 -0.02 -23.24
CA VAL A 322 6.74 -0.73 -22.45
C VAL A 322 5.43 -0.85 -23.22
N GLU A 323 5.01 0.21 -23.93
CA GLU A 323 3.81 0.19 -24.77
C GLU A 323 3.93 -0.80 -25.94
N GLU A 324 5.08 -0.80 -26.62
CA GLU A 324 5.39 -1.74 -27.70
C GLU A 324 5.40 -3.19 -27.19
N ASP A 325 6.01 -3.46 -26.04
CA ASP A 325 6.05 -4.80 -25.45
C ASP A 325 4.65 -5.28 -25.03
N LEU A 326 3.86 -4.41 -24.40
CA LEU A 326 2.48 -4.73 -24.01
C LEU A 326 1.61 -5.04 -25.24
N ASN A 327 1.72 -4.22 -26.30
CA ASN A 327 0.99 -4.47 -27.55
C ASN A 327 1.43 -5.78 -28.23
N ALA A 328 2.73 -6.09 -28.20
CA ALA A 328 3.25 -7.37 -28.69
C ALA A 328 2.73 -8.55 -27.86
N ALA A 329 2.68 -8.42 -26.52
CA ALA A 329 2.13 -9.43 -25.63
C ALA A 329 0.62 -9.65 -25.87
N ILE A 330 -0.14 -8.59 -26.12
CA ILE A 330 -1.56 -8.66 -26.49
C ILE A 330 -1.74 -9.42 -27.82
N ALA A 331 -0.92 -9.10 -28.83
CA ALA A 331 -0.95 -9.79 -30.11
C ALA A 331 -0.59 -11.28 -29.95
N GLU A 332 0.49 -11.58 -29.23
CA GLU A 332 0.94 -12.94 -28.90
C GLU A 332 -0.17 -13.74 -28.16
N CYS A 333 -0.84 -13.11 -27.19
CA CYS A 333 -1.95 -13.71 -26.44
C CYS A 333 -3.13 -14.07 -27.36
N MET A 334 -3.43 -13.25 -28.36
CA MET A 334 -4.59 -13.45 -29.24
C MET A 334 -4.32 -14.24 -30.53
N GLU A 335 -3.06 -14.49 -30.87
CA GLU A 335 -2.66 -15.16 -32.11
C GLU A 335 -3.16 -16.61 -32.18
N GLY A 336 -3.73 -17.02 -33.31
CA GLY A 336 -4.15 -18.42 -33.53
C GLY A 336 -5.34 -18.90 -32.70
N VAL A 337 -5.96 -18.04 -31.89
CA VAL A 337 -7.20 -18.34 -31.15
C VAL A 337 -8.40 -17.82 -31.94
N GLU A 338 -9.35 -18.70 -32.24
CA GLU A 338 -10.52 -18.42 -33.08
C GLU A 338 -11.85 -18.79 -32.41
N GLY A 339 -12.96 -18.29 -32.97
CA GLY A 339 -14.32 -18.61 -32.54
C GLY A 339 -14.60 -18.27 -31.08
N GLU A 340 -15.36 -19.12 -30.40
CA GLU A 340 -15.78 -18.91 -29.00
C GLU A 340 -14.58 -18.80 -28.03
N ALA A 341 -13.49 -19.53 -28.29
CA ALA A 341 -12.27 -19.44 -27.48
C ALA A 341 -11.64 -18.05 -27.57
N ARG A 342 -11.67 -17.43 -28.76
CA ARG A 342 -11.18 -16.07 -28.99
C ARG A 342 -11.98 -15.06 -28.19
N ASP A 343 -13.31 -15.19 -28.21
CA ASP A 343 -14.20 -14.27 -27.51
C ASP A 343 -14.01 -14.36 -25.99
N LYS A 344 -13.86 -15.58 -25.44
CA LYS A 344 -13.58 -15.79 -24.01
C LYS A 344 -12.22 -15.23 -23.59
N LEU A 345 -11.16 -15.54 -24.34
CA LEU A 345 -9.82 -15.02 -24.04
C LEU A 345 -9.77 -13.49 -24.14
N LYS A 346 -10.42 -12.92 -25.17
CA LYS A 346 -10.51 -11.48 -25.33
C LYS A 346 -11.24 -10.81 -24.16
N ALA A 347 -12.36 -11.37 -23.71
CA ALA A 347 -13.09 -10.82 -22.56
C ALA A 347 -12.24 -10.82 -21.28
N ALA A 348 -11.50 -11.90 -21.02
CA ALA A 348 -10.60 -11.99 -19.87
C ALA A 348 -9.42 -10.99 -19.98
N LEU A 349 -8.85 -10.87 -21.18
CA LEU A 349 -7.76 -9.93 -21.47
C LEU A 349 -8.20 -8.49 -21.27
N ASP A 350 -9.32 -8.09 -21.90
CA ASP A 350 -9.86 -6.74 -21.76
C ASP A 350 -10.16 -6.40 -20.29
N GLY A 351 -10.69 -7.37 -19.53
CA GLY A 351 -10.96 -7.22 -18.10
C GLY A 351 -9.70 -7.01 -17.26
N SER A 352 -8.62 -7.75 -17.53
CA SER A 352 -7.33 -7.56 -16.85
C SER A 352 -6.69 -6.22 -17.22
N LEU A 353 -6.61 -5.88 -18.52
CA LEU A 353 -5.95 -4.66 -18.99
C LEU A 353 -6.60 -3.39 -18.42
N LYS A 354 -7.92 -3.37 -18.23
CA LYS A 354 -8.63 -2.25 -17.58
C LYS A 354 -8.19 -2.02 -16.13
N MET A 355 -7.72 -3.06 -15.44
CA MET A 355 -7.28 -2.98 -14.05
C MET A 355 -5.79 -2.60 -13.92
N ASN A 356 -4.97 -2.77 -14.97
CA ASN A 356 -3.52 -2.56 -14.89
C ASN A 356 -3.13 -1.18 -14.31
N PRO A 357 -3.71 -0.04 -14.75
CA PRO A 357 -3.41 1.28 -14.20
C PRO A 357 -3.72 1.44 -12.72
N LEU A 358 -4.70 0.69 -12.21
CA LEU A 358 -5.19 0.83 -10.84
C LEU A 358 -4.20 0.28 -9.81
N THR A 359 -3.30 -0.63 -10.20
CA THR A 359 -2.27 -1.19 -9.31
C THR A 359 -1.31 -0.10 -8.80
N PRO A 360 -0.56 0.59 -9.68
CA PRO A 360 0.30 1.69 -9.24
C PRO A 360 -0.49 2.86 -8.65
N ASP A 361 -1.68 3.17 -9.16
CA ASP A 361 -2.47 4.30 -8.66
C ASP A 361 -2.95 4.09 -7.22
N HIS A 362 -3.48 2.91 -6.87
CA HIS A 362 -3.89 2.68 -5.48
C HIS A 362 -2.70 2.66 -4.54
N HIS A 363 -1.55 2.15 -4.98
CA HIS A 363 -0.33 2.21 -4.18
C HIS A 363 0.14 3.65 -3.94
N PHE A 364 0.08 4.52 -4.97
CA PHE A 364 0.41 5.94 -4.83
C PHE A 364 -0.53 6.65 -3.86
N TYR A 365 -1.85 6.52 -4.06
CA TYR A 365 -2.81 7.25 -3.25
C TYR A 365 -3.01 6.62 -1.87
N ILE A 366 -3.15 5.31 -1.75
CA ILE A 366 -3.54 4.66 -0.48
C ILE A 366 -2.30 4.27 0.30
N ASP A 367 -1.54 3.30 -0.20
CA ASP A 367 -0.43 2.67 0.51
C ASP A 367 0.67 3.69 0.89
N GLN A 368 1.03 4.57 -0.05
CA GLN A 368 1.95 5.68 0.18
C GLN A 368 1.22 6.88 0.79
N GLY A 369 0.29 7.47 0.04
CA GLY A 369 -0.27 8.78 0.36
C GLY A 369 -1.06 8.84 1.67
N THR A 370 -1.75 7.77 2.06
CA THR A 370 -2.57 7.75 3.28
C THR A 370 -1.71 7.52 4.51
N ASN A 371 -0.77 6.57 4.46
CA ASN A 371 0.17 6.32 5.55
C ASN A 371 1.11 7.52 5.78
N ALA A 372 1.54 8.19 4.71
CA ALA A 372 2.32 9.42 4.81
C ALA A 372 1.57 10.52 5.57
N ARG A 373 0.26 10.68 5.30
CA ARG A 373 -0.56 11.69 5.99
C ARG A 373 -0.85 11.32 7.44
N LEU A 374 -1.03 10.04 7.74
CA LEU A 374 -1.07 9.55 9.12
C LEU A 374 0.19 9.96 9.89
N ARG A 375 1.38 9.78 9.30
CA ARG A 375 2.64 10.29 9.89
C ARG A 375 2.60 11.78 10.17
N THR A 376 2.11 12.62 9.23
CA THR A 376 2.08 14.08 9.47
C THR A 376 1.21 14.49 10.65
N VAL A 377 0.09 13.78 10.87
CA VAL A 377 -0.80 14.01 12.03
C VAL A 377 -0.12 13.54 13.31
N LEU A 378 0.49 12.36 13.31
CA LEU A 378 1.23 11.83 14.45
C LEU A 378 2.39 12.75 14.87
N LEU A 379 3.19 13.25 13.92
CA LEU A 379 4.26 14.19 14.22
C LEU A 379 3.76 15.52 14.78
N ALA A 380 2.58 15.99 14.36
CA ALA A 380 1.97 17.17 14.95
C ALA A 380 1.60 16.94 16.42
N VAL A 381 1.05 15.77 16.75
CA VAL A 381 0.79 15.37 18.14
C VAL A 381 2.11 15.26 18.92
N GLY A 382 3.13 14.61 18.33
CA GLY A 382 4.47 14.48 18.90
C GLY A 382 5.10 15.83 19.26
N ARG A 383 4.99 16.84 18.38
CA ARG A 383 5.46 18.20 18.69
C ARG A 383 4.78 18.79 19.92
N LYS A 384 3.46 18.60 20.10
CA LYS A 384 2.76 19.04 21.30
C LYS A 384 3.17 18.27 22.55
N PHE A 385 3.55 17.00 22.41
CA PHE A 385 4.05 16.19 23.52
C PHE A 385 5.45 16.65 23.96
N VAL A 386 6.30 17.07 23.02
CA VAL A 386 7.59 17.71 23.33
C VAL A 386 7.36 19.06 24.02
N ASP A 387 6.46 19.91 23.50
CA ASP A 387 6.11 21.19 24.14
C ASP A 387 5.60 21.01 25.58
N ALA A 388 5.03 19.84 25.88
CA ALA A 388 4.51 19.46 27.18
C ALA A 388 5.48 18.62 28.04
N ASP A 389 6.73 18.41 27.60
CA ASP A 389 7.77 17.63 28.31
C ASP A 389 7.37 16.16 28.56
N ILE A 390 6.65 15.53 27.62
CA ILE A 390 6.18 14.13 27.69
C ILE A 390 7.15 13.18 26.94
N ILE A 391 7.70 13.63 25.82
CA ILE A 391 8.69 12.93 24.99
C ILE A 391 9.81 13.90 24.60
N ASP A 392 10.98 13.36 24.23
CA ASP A 392 12.17 14.17 23.96
C ASP A 392 12.24 14.58 22.48
N ASP A 393 11.75 13.72 21.58
CA ASP A 393 11.69 13.97 20.13
C ASP A 393 10.26 13.76 19.60
N PRO A 394 9.74 14.60 18.68
CA PRO A 394 8.42 14.38 18.09
C PRO A 394 8.24 13.01 17.43
N GLU A 395 9.32 12.38 16.93
CA GLU A 395 9.28 11.05 16.32
C GLU A 395 9.10 9.92 17.35
N ASP A 396 9.35 10.16 18.64
CA ASP A 396 9.11 9.18 19.71
C ASP A 396 7.63 8.77 19.79
N ILE A 397 6.73 9.59 19.23
CA ILE A 397 5.30 9.31 19.10
C ILE A 397 5.02 7.98 18.40
N MET A 398 5.88 7.57 17.47
CA MET A 398 5.74 6.32 16.69
C MET A 398 5.97 5.09 17.56
N PHE A 399 6.67 5.26 18.68
CA PHE A 399 7.01 4.19 19.62
C PHE A 399 6.04 4.11 20.80
N LEU A 400 4.99 4.93 20.81
CA LEU A 400 3.88 4.82 21.75
C LEU A 400 2.82 3.86 21.21
N ARG A 401 2.00 3.31 22.11
CA ARG A 401 0.78 2.59 21.75
C ARG A 401 -0.37 3.59 21.58
N TYR A 402 -1.32 3.27 20.70
CA TYR A 402 -2.48 4.14 20.44
C TYR A 402 -3.35 4.33 21.68
N THR A 403 -3.60 3.26 22.44
CA THR A 403 -4.25 3.33 23.75
C THR A 403 -3.56 2.39 24.75
N SER A 404 -3.72 2.64 26.05
CA SER A 404 -3.25 1.72 27.09
C SER A 404 -4.31 0.68 27.44
N SER A 405 -4.00 -0.60 27.28
CA SER A 405 -4.76 -1.71 27.89
C SER A 405 -4.23 -2.11 29.29
N THR A 406 -3.08 -1.57 29.72
CA THR A 406 -2.47 -1.90 31.00
C THR A 406 -2.82 -0.91 32.11
N PRO A 407 -3.34 -1.37 33.27
CA PRO A 407 -3.19 -0.61 34.50
C PRO A 407 -1.71 -0.65 34.87
N LYS A 408 -0.94 0.38 34.46
CA LYS A 408 0.50 0.63 34.73
C LYS A 408 1.35 -0.58 35.19
N PRO A 409 2.44 -0.85 34.44
CA PRO A 409 3.75 -0.67 35.06
C PRO A 409 4.68 0.23 34.25
N GLU A 410 5.73 0.71 34.90
CA GLU A 410 6.59 1.88 34.64
C GLU A 410 7.38 1.95 33.31
N SER A 411 6.95 1.33 32.20
CA SER A 411 7.75 1.38 30.95
C SER A 411 7.01 1.53 29.62
N SER A 412 5.68 1.65 29.60
CA SER A 412 4.95 1.97 28.35
C SER A 412 4.41 3.40 28.42
N ARG A 413 4.99 4.31 27.61
CA ARG A 413 4.43 5.64 27.36
C ARG A 413 3.24 5.49 26.39
N VAL A 414 2.17 6.22 26.63
CA VAL A 414 0.83 6.05 26.02
C VAL A 414 0.41 7.41 25.46
N LEU A 415 -0.31 7.39 24.32
CA LEU A 415 -0.88 8.59 23.70
C LEU A 415 -2.10 9.14 24.48
#